data_AF-A0A3D2JXT1-F1
#
_entry.id   AF-A0A3D2JXT1-F1
#
_cell.length_a   1.000
_cell.length_b   1.000
_cell.length_c   1.000
_cell.angle_alpha   90.00
_cell.angle_beta   90.00
_cell.angle_gamma   90.00
#
_symmetry.space_group_name_H-M   'P 1'
#
loop_
_entity.id
_entity.type
_entity.pdbx_description
1 polymer ?
#
loop_
_entity_poly.entity_id
_entity_poly.type
_entity_poly.pdbx_seq_one_letter_code
_entity_poly.pdbx_strand_id
1 'polypeptide(L)'
;MISRIIKASNSSDRGQCIVDFSLPLGTDISETEQQISMLEQWLLNDKKNQVESVSSWIGEGGPRWYLSLSVEQANPNYGLLSVLTRTDNPEDVKKLVDEINTYSAQHFPDARVSAKTLEVGPAVGDPIQLKLFGRDLEEMYRIRDQIITEMKQVSGLYAIYDDWGAWTKQISINPNLAQAQRLGLTSSSIASAINTQYKGLGATKYRDGDKSIPVLLRSDKDYRSSPERIKEMPIYGSVGGYVPLSQVADVSLDILPGSILREDTLRVMTIKARVQGRYASDALAEIRPRIQKLLDADEWPSDYEISFAGESEESAEAQGSIGAAMPVALSILAIILIAQFNSVRRFGIIMLTIPPMMIGVTAGLLITGSTFGFMTMLGIIALMGIIVNNAILIIDETDTQISGGLDVIDGIIEASKSRLRPILMTTVTTIIGLLPLAISGGDMWNSMAYAMMFGLGFATVLTLVLCPVLYSLLLHKK
;
A
#
# COMPACT_ATOMS: atom_id res chain seq x y z
N MET A 1 -15.31 -11.06 23.93
CA MET A 1 -13.95 -10.77 24.45
C MET A 1 -12.84 -10.90 23.39
N ILE A 2 -13.15 -11.27 22.15
CA ILE A 2 -12.19 -11.48 21.04
C ILE A 2 -12.10 -10.25 20.10
N SER A 3 -12.91 -9.20 20.30
CA SER A 3 -13.05 -8.08 19.35
C SER A 3 -12.04 -6.94 19.50
N ARG A 4 -10.89 -7.13 20.17
CA ARG A 4 -9.90 -6.06 20.42
C ARG A 4 -8.58 -6.18 19.63
N ILE A 5 -8.46 -7.14 18.71
CA ILE A 5 -7.20 -7.50 18.03
C ILE A 5 -7.00 -6.72 16.70
N ILE A 6 -7.72 -5.62 16.51
CA ILE A 6 -7.83 -4.97 15.20
C ILE A 6 -6.90 -3.75 15.13
N LYS A 7 -5.64 -3.97 14.77
CA LYS A 7 -4.77 -2.94 14.19
C LYS A 7 -4.02 -3.54 13.01
N ALA A 8 -4.55 -3.31 11.81
CA ALA A 8 -3.74 -3.25 10.60
C ALA A 8 -3.41 -1.77 10.38
N SER A 9 -2.13 -1.44 10.34
CA SER A 9 -1.53 -0.29 9.64
C SER A 9 -0.11 -0.11 10.16
N ASN A 10 0.88 -0.06 9.26
CA ASN A 10 2.21 0.48 9.54
C ASN A 10 2.10 2.01 9.71
N SER A 11 1.37 2.48 10.73
CA SER A 11 1.12 3.91 10.90
C SER A 11 2.37 4.61 11.42
N SER A 12 2.72 5.75 10.83
CA SER A 12 3.84 6.58 11.24
C SER A 12 3.51 7.30 12.55
N ASP A 13 4.46 7.31 13.48
CA ASP A 13 4.38 8.07 14.75
C ASP A 13 4.51 9.60 14.57
N ARG A 14 4.12 10.12 13.41
CA ARG A 14 4.19 11.56 13.14
C ARG A 14 2.84 12.19 13.45
N GLY A 15 2.86 13.36 14.08
CA GLY A 15 1.71 14.25 14.23
C GLY A 15 1.23 14.86 12.91
N GLN A 16 0.97 14.03 11.90
CA GLN A 16 0.46 14.48 10.61
C GLN A 16 -0.38 13.40 9.93
N CYS A 17 -1.42 13.82 9.23
CA CYS A 17 -2.22 12.96 8.37
C CYS A 17 -2.42 13.63 7.01
N ILE A 18 -2.78 12.82 6.03
CA ILE A 18 -3.06 13.29 4.67
C ILE A 18 -4.51 12.96 4.31
N VAL A 19 -5.12 13.81 3.49
CA VAL A 19 -6.49 13.66 3.03
C VAL A 19 -6.49 13.73 1.51
N ASP A 20 -6.82 12.61 0.87
CA ASP A 20 -7.11 12.56 -0.55
C ASP A 20 -8.57 13.01 -0.74
N PHE A 21 -8.79 14.05 -1.55
CA PHE A 21 -10.12 14.58 -1.85
C PHE A 21 -10.36 14.46 -3.37
N SER A 22 -11.35 13.66 -3.78
CA SER A 22 -11.63 13.43 -5.18
C SER A 22 -13.12 13.58 -5.48
N LEU A 23 -13.46 14.49 -6.38
CA LEU A 23 -14.79 14.66 -6.95
C LEU A 23 -14.95 13.79 -8.20
N PRO A 24 -16.16 13.64 -8.77
CA PRO A 24 -16.35 12.91 -10.02
C PRO A 24 -15.51 13.51 -11.15
N LEU A 25 -15.00 12.67 -12.04
CA LEU A 25 -14.21 13.12 -13.20
C LEU A 25 -15.05 14.03 -14.10
N GLY A 26 -14.46 15.16 -14.50
CA GLY A 26 -15.13 16.23 -15.25
C GLY A 26 -15.63 17.40 -14.39
N THR A 27 -15.46 17.34 -13.07
CA THR A 27 -15.74 18.47 -12.17
C THR A 27 -14.78 19.64 -12.43
N ASP A 28 -15.30 20.87 -12.42
CA ASP A 28 -14.51 22.08 -12.61
C ASP A 28 -13.60 22.34 -11.40
N ILE A 29 -12.39 22.84 -11.66
CA ILE A 29 -11.40 23.08 -10.59
C ILE A 29 -11.90 24.09 -9.55
N SER A 30 -12.73 25.06 -9.94
CA SER A 30 -13.30 26.03 -8.99
C SER A 30 -14.28 25.39 -8.02
N GLU A 31 -15.03 24.37 -8.45
CA GLU A 31 -15.89 23.58 -7.54
C GLU A 31 -15.02 22.75 -6.59
N THR A 32 -13.97 22.10 -7.11
CA THR A 32 -13.00 21.37 -6.29
C THR A 32 -12.36 22.28 -5.24
N GLU A 33 -11.94 23.48 -5.62
CA GLU A 33 -11.38 24.49 -4.72
C GLU A 33 -12.37 24.92 -3.65
N GLN A 34 -13.63 25.14 -4.01
CA GLN A 34 -14.67 25.52 -3.06
C GLN A 34 -14.91 24.43 -2.01
N GLN A 35 -15.07 23.18 -2.44
CA GLN A 35 -15.34 22.04 -1.55
C GLN A 35 -14.14 21.75 -0.61
N ILE A 36 -12.91 21.81 -1.15
CA ILE A 36 -11.69 21.67 -0.33
C ILE A 36 -11.57 22.82 0.67
N SER A 37 -11.85 24.06 0.27
CA SER A 37 -11.84 25.22 1.16
C SER A 37 -12.83 25.06 2.32
N MET A 38 -14.00 24.45 2.09
CA MET A 38 -14.97 24.16 3.15
C MET A 38 -14.42 23.14 4.17
N LEU A 39 -13.71 22.11 3.70
CA LEU A 39 -13.06 21.14 4.58
C LEU A 39 -11.91 21.78 5.37
N GLU A 40 -11.10 22.62 4.73
CA GLU A 40 -10.02 23.37 5.39
C GLU A 40 -10.55 24.28 6.49
N GLN A 41 -11.62 25.02 6.23
CA GLN A 41 -12.24 25.90 7.22
C GLN A 41 -12.73 25.12 8.44
N TRP A 42 -13.35 23.97 8.23
CA TRP A 42 -13.78 23.11 9.33
C TRP A 42 -12.59 22.58 10.15
N LEU A 43 -11.50 22.16 9.49
CA LEU A 43 -10.28 21.72 10.17
C LEU A 43 -9.65 22.85 11.01
N LEU A 44 -9.57 24.05 10.45
CA LEU A 44 -8.93 25.19 11.12
C LEU A 44 -9.79 25.83 12.21
N ASN A 45 -11.13 25.78 12.10
CA ASN A 45 -12.04 26.41 13.05
C ASN A 45 -12.53 25.43 14.12
N ASP A 46 -13.17 24.34 13.71
CA ASP A 46 -13.82 23.37 14.60
C ASP A 46 -12.80 22.42 15.24
N LYS A 47 -11.71 22.12 14.53
CA LYS A 47 -10.62 21.24 15.02
C LYS A 47 -9.35 21.99 15.43
N LYS A 48 -9.43 23.32 15.67
CA LYS A 48 -8.28 24.18 16.05
C LYS A 48 -7.41 23.68 17.22
N ASN A 49 -8.01 22.92 18.14
CA ASN A 49 -7.31 22.36 19.31
C ASN A 49 -6.49 21.11 18.95
N GLN A 50 -6.80 20.45 17.84
CA GLN A 50 -6.12 19.24 17.35
C GLN A 50 -5.23 19.54 16.14
N VAL A 51 -5.64 20.49 15.29
CA VAL A 51 -4.96 20.87 14.05
C VAL A 51 -4.10 22.12 14.27
N GLU A 52 -2.84 22.05 13.85
CA GLU A 52 -1.91 23.17 13.85
C GLU A 52 -1.99 23.97 12.56
N SER A 53 -1.89 23.28 11.42
CA SER A 53 -1.94 23.87 10.09
C SER A 53 -2.46 22.88 9.06
N VAL A 54 -2.96 23.41 7.95
CA VAL A 54 -3.40 22.63 6.78
C VAL A 54 -2.72 23.22 5.55
N SER A 55 -2.18 22.36 4.70
CA SER A 55 -1.66 22.73 3.37
C SER A 55 -2.38 21.91 2.33
N SER A 56 -2.88 22.55 1.27
CA SER A 56 -3.60 21.89 0.19
C SER A 56 -2.94 22.10 -1.15
N TRP A 57 -3.06 21.09 -1.99
CA TRP A 57 -2.73 21.13 -3.40
C TRP A 57 -4.00 20.76 -4.17
N ILE A 58 -4.52 21.69 -4.96
CA ILE A 58 -5.78 21.54 -5.69
C ILE A 58 -5.45 21.43 -7.18
N GLY A 59 -5.99 20.41 -7.83
CA GLY A 59 -5.66 20.09 -9.23
C GLY A 59 -4.43 19.21 -9.41
N GLU A 60 -3.74 18.84 -8.33
CA GLU A 60 -2.54 17.99 -8.34
C GLU A 60 -2.28 17.33 -6.99
N GLY A 61 -1.46 16.27 -6.95
CA GLY A 61 -1.07 15.59 -5.72
C GLY A 61 0.06 16.24 -4.92
N GLY A 62 0.47 17.46 -5.26
CA GLY A 62 1.55 18.17 -4.57
C GLY A 62 2.94 17.54 -4.73
N PRO A 63 3.97 18.08 -4.06
CA PRO A 63 5.31 17.55 -4.13
C PRO A 63 5.44 16.24 -3.34
N ARG A 64 6.27 15.32 -3.80
CA ARG A 64 6.62 14.13 -3.03
C ARG A 64 7.65 14.50 -1.94
N TRP A 65 7.20 14.50 -0.68
CA TRP A 65 8.05 14.80 0.49
C TRP A 65 8.15 13.64 1.48
N TYR A 66 7.39 12.55 1.26
CA TYR A 66 7.42 11.35 2.09
C TYR A 66 7.57 10.10 1.21
N LEU A 67 8.26 9.08 1.72
CA LEU A 67 8.66 7.92 0.92
C LEU A 67 7.45 7.13 0.42
N SER A 68 6.47 6.88 1.29
CA SER A 68 5.25 6.13 0.97
C SER A 68 4.15 6.98 0.32
N LEU A 69 4.39 8.28 0.08
CA LEU A 69 3.41 9.12 -0.58
C LEU A 69 3.40 8.83 -2.09
N SER A 70 2.31 8.19 -2.55
CA SER A 70 1.96 8.12 -3.97
C SER A 70 1.26 9.40 -4.38
N VAL A 71 1.95 10.22 -5.15
CA VAL A 71 1.42 11.48 -5.66
C VAL A 71 0.54 11.20 -6.87
N GLU A 72 -0.71 11.63 -6.80
CA GLU A 72 -1.65 11.52 -7.91
C GLU A 72 -1.26 12.48 -9.05
N GLN A 73 -1.55 12.09 -10.29
CA GLN A 73 -1.30 12.96 -11.45
C GLN A 73 -2.20 14.21 -11.40
N ALA A 74 -1.75 15.28 -12.05
CA ALA A 74 -2.51 16.52 -12.12
C ALA A 74 -3.90 16.28 -12.72
N ASN A 75 -4.94 16.55 -11.93
CA ASN A 75 -6.33 16.34 -12.29
C ASN A 75 -7.25 17.38 -11.61
N PRO A 76 -8.05 18.17 -12.36
CA PRO A 76 -8.90 19.23 -11.82
C PRO A 76 -9.91 18.82 -10.73
N ASN A 77 -10.34 17.56 -10.71
CA ASN A 77 -11.31 17.04 -9.74
C ASN A 77 -10.67 16.53 -8.44
N TYR A 78 -9.34 16.66 -8.30
CA TYR A 78 -8.58 16.08 -7.21
C TYR A 78 -7.85 17.15 -6.40
N GLY A 79 -7.70 16.91 -5.10
CA GLY A 79 -6.74 17.62 -4.28
C GLY A 79 -6.21 16.77 -3.14
N LEU A 80 -4.97 17.09 -2.72
CA LEU A 80 -4.33 16.51 -1.56
C LEU A 80 -4.24 17.55 -0.46
N LEU A 81 -4.68 17.20 0.75
CA LEU A 81 -4.46 18.02 1.94
C LEU A 81 -3.46 17.32 2.86
N SER A 82 -2.46 18.06 3.34
CA SER A 82 -1.59 17.66 4.45
C SER A 82 -2.01 18.41 5.70
N VAL A 83 -2.39 17.67 6.74
CA VAL A 83 -2.86 18.20 8.02
C VAL A 83 -1.81 17.93 9.08
N LEU A 84 -1.24 19.01 9.63
CA LEU A 84 -0.30 18.93 10.76
C LEU A 84 -1.09 19.01 12.06
N THR A 85 -0.88 18.05 12.96
CA THR A 85 -1.57 17.98 14.25
C THR A 85 -0.71 18.58 15.36
N ARG A 86 -1.37 19.09 16.42
CA ARG A 86 -0.70 19.63 17.62
C ARG A 86 -0.14 18.55 18.56
N THR A 87 -0.40 17.30 18.26
CA THR A 87 0.00 16.12 19.03
C THR A 87 0.74 15.17 18.11
N ASP A 88 1.77 14.52 18.63
CA ASP A 88 2.47 13.42 17.97
C ASP A 88 1.95 12.04 18.41
N ASN A 89 0.92 12.01 19.29
CA ASN A 89 0.33 10.77 19.75
C ASN A 89 -0.44 10.07 18.62
N PRO A 90 -0.04 8.86 18.18
CA PRO A 90 -0.66 8.16 17.06
C PRO A 90 -2.17 7.90 17.25
N GLU A 91 -2.62 7.68 18.49
CA GLU A 91 -4.04 7.42 18.77
C GLU A 91 -4.92 8.65 18.56
N ASP A 92 -4.39 9.83 18.90
CA ASP A 92 -5.10 11.10 18.70
C ASP A 92 -5.16 11.45 17.21
N VAL A 93 -4.06 11.23 16.47
CA VAL A 93 -4.04 11.41 15.00
C VAL A 93 -5.04 10.47 14.32
N LYS A 94 -5.08 9.21 14.73
CA LYS A 94 -6.04 8.22 14.20
C LYS A 94 -7.49 8.64 14.48
N LYS A 95 -7.77 9.15 15.68
CA LYS A 95 -9.08 9.67 16.03
C LYS A 95 -9.47 10.86 15.15
N LEU A 96 -8.55 11.78 14.89
CA LEU A 96 -8.78 12.89 13.97
C LEU A 96 -9.07 12.39 12.55
N VAL A 97 -8.33 11.39 12.06
CA VAL A 97 -8.59 10.76 10.75
C VAL A 97 -10.00 10.17 10.67
N ASP A 98 -10.43 9.45 11.70
CA ASP A 98 -11.79 8.88 11.77
C ASP A 98 -12.87 10.00 11.81
N GLU A 99 -12.60 11.09 12.53
CA GLU A 99 -13.46 12.28 12.58
C GLU A 99 -13.56 12.99 11.22
N ILE A 100 -12.45 13.14 10.48
CA ILE A 100 -12.43 13.71 9.13
C ILE A 100 -13.27 12.84 8.19
N ASN A 101 -13.00 11.53 8.16
CA ASN A 101 -13.74 10.61 7.29
C ASN A 101 -15.26 10.63 7.60
N THR A 102 -15.64 10.70 8.88
CA THR A 102 -17.04 10.78 9.31
C THR A 102 -17.70 12.10 8.89
N TYR A 103 -17.02 13.22 9.12
CA TYR A 103 -17.51 14.55 8.73
C TYR A 103 -17.68 14.63 7.22
N SER A 104 -16.68 14.16 6.46
CA SER A 104 -16.68 14.22 5.01
C SER A 104 -17.78 13.37 4.39
N ALA A 105 -18.06 12.19 4.93
CA ALA A 105 -19.17 11.35 4.47
C ALA A 105 -20.55 12.01 4.64
N GLN A 106 -20.70 12.97 5.57
CA GLN A 106 -21.95 13.68 5.83
C GLN A 106 -22.09 14.96 5.01
N HIS A 107 -20.99 15.67 4.74
CA HIS A 107 -21.01 17.01 4.15
C HIS A 107 -20.57 17.04 2.68
N PHE A 108 -19.86 16.02 2.21
CA PHE A 108 -19.39 15.92 0.82
C PHE A 108 -19.88 14.60 0.17
N PRO A 109 -21.21 14.41 0.00
CA PRO A 109 -21.76 13.16 -0.52
C PRO A 109 -21.29 12.84 -1.95
N ASP A 110 -20.95 13.87 -2.73
CA ASP A 110 -20.45 13.73 -4.09
C ASP A 110 -18.93 13.49 -4.16
N ALA A 111 -18.21 13.68 -3.06
CA ALA A 111 -16.76 13.53 -3.01
C ALA A 111 -16.36 12.21 -2.35
N ARG A 112 -15.36 11.55 -2.95
CA ARG A 112 -14.58 10.53 -2.27
C ARG A 112 -13.48 11.21 -1.47
N VAL A 113 -13.69 11.29 -0.16
CA VAL A 113 -12.69 11.79 0.78
C VAL A 113 -12.07 10.63 1.54
N SER A 114 -10.75 10.63 1.62
CA SER A 114 -9.97 9.60 2.28
C SER A 114 -8.88 10.25 3.13
N ALA A 115 -9.17 10.45 4.41
CA ALA A 115 -8.16 10.75 5.40
C ALA A 115 -7.42 9.47 5.81
N LYS A 116 -6.09 9.55 5.89
CA LYS A 116 -5.20 8.46 6.31
C LYS A 116 -3.98 8.99 7.06
N THR A 117 -3.49 8.17 7.98
CA THR A 117 -2.17 8.37 8.56
C THR A 117 -1.10 8.05 7.53
N LEU A 118 0.09 8.62 7.70
CA LEU A 118 1.22 8.22 6.88
C LEU A 118 1.66 6.80 7.21
N GLU A 119 2.08 6.07 6.19
CA GLU A 119 2.51 4.68 6.33
C GLU A 119 4.03 4.55 6.25
N VAL A 120 4.63 3.70 7.07
CA VAL A 120 6.06 3.41 7.00
C VAL A 120 6.28 2.21 6.07
N GLY A 121 6.84 2.46 4.88
CA GLY A 121 7.12 1.41 3.91
C GLY A 121 7.12 1.88 2.44
N PRO A 122 7.21 0.95 1.48
CA PRO A 122 6.94 1.24 0.08
C PRO A 122 5.52 1.76 -0.14
N ALA A 123 5.34 2.60 -1.14
CA ALA A 123 4.04 3.18 -1.46
C ALA A 123 3.16 2.16 -2.21
N VAL A 124 2.41 1.36 -1.47
CA VAL A 124 1.61 0.24 -2.03
C VAL A 124 0.16 0.61 -2.34
N GLY A 125 -0.27 1.83 -1.99
CA GLY A 125 -1.64 2.30 -2.21
C GLY A 125 -2.63 1.68 -1.23
N ASP A 126 -3.84 1.35 -1.66
CA ASP A 126 -4.79 0.66 -0.78
C ASP A 126 -4.40 -0.81 -0.57
N PRO A 127 -4.70 -1.42 0.60
CA PRO A 127 -4.21 -2.77 0.96
C PRO A 127 -4.65 -3.90 0.03
N ILE A 128 -5.82 -3.77 -0.60
CA ILE A 128 -6.37 -4.74 -1.54
C ILE A 128 -6.59 -4.05 -2.89
N GLN A 129 -6.00 -4.62 -3.94
CA GLN A 129 -6.18 -4.16 -5.31
C GLN A 129 -6.42 -5.34 -6.25
N LEU A 130 -7.37 -5.20 -7.16
CA LEU A 130 -7.65 -6.15 -8.22
C LEU A 130 -7.52 -5.40 -9.55
N LYS A 131 -6.55 -5.81 -10.36
CA LYS A 131 -6.33 -5.26 -11.70
C LYS A 131 -7.14 -6.06 -12.70
N LEU A 132 -8.10 -5.43 -13.35
CA LEU A 132 -8.88 -5.96 -14.45
C LEU A 132 -8.29 -5.49 -15.78
N PHE A 133 -7.79 -6.43 -16.57
CA PHE A 133 -7.29 -6.18 -17.92
C PHE A 133 -8.36 -6.53 -18.95
N GLY A 134 -8.52 -5.68 -19.96
CA GLY A 134 -9.53 -5.90 -20.99
C GLY A 134 -9.38 -4.97 -22.18
N ARG A 135 -10.22 -5.19 -23.21
CA ARG A 135 -10.24 -4.35 -24.41
C ARG A 135 -11.51 -3.53 -24.52
N ASP A 136 -12.67 -4.13 -24.37
CA ASP A 136 -13.94 -3.40 -24.49
C ASP A 136 -14.27 -2.60 -23.22
N LEU A 137 -14.64 -1.34 -23.39
CA LEU A 137 -14.87 -0.42 -22.28
C LEU A 137 -16.14 -0.80 -21.50
N GLU A 138 -17.25 -1.01 -22.19
CA GLU A 138 -18.55 -1.30 -21.54
C GLU A 138 -18.47 -2.60 -20.75
N GLU A 139 -17.82 -3.61 -21.32
CA GLU A 139 -17.63 -4.89 -20.67
C GLU A 139 -16.70 -4.81 -19.46
N MET A 140 -15.65 -3.98 -19.49
CA MET A 140 -14.82 -3.72 -18.30
C MET A 140 -15.64 -3.10 -17.16
N TYR A 141 -16.54 -2.15 -17.45
CA TYR A 141 -17.44 -1.58 -16.45
C TYR A 141 -18.44 -2.60 -15.91
N ARG A 142 -18.98 -3.47 -16.77
CA ARG A 142 -19.88 -4.58 -16.37
C ARG A 142 -19.19 -5.53 -15.40
N ILE A 143 -17.99 -6.00 -15.76
CA ILE A 143 -17.19 -6.92 -14.95
C ILE A 143 -16.78 -6.25 -13.64
N ARG A 144 -16.36 -4.98 -13.67
CA ARG A 144 -16.07 -4.19 -12.48
C ARG A 144 -17.24 -4.23 -11.50
N ASP A 145 -18.46 -3.98 -11.96
CA ASP A 145 -19.64 -3.97 -11.09
C ASP A 145 -19.93 -5.32 -10.45
N GLN A 146 -19.68 -6.42 -11.17
CA GLN A 146 -19.76 -7.76 -10.61
C GLN A 146 -18.70 -7.99 -9.53
N ILE A 147 -17.45 -7.61 -9.79
CA ILE A 147 -16.35 -7.71 -8.82
C ILE A 147 -16.64 -6.88 -7.57
N ILE A 148 -17.07 -5.62 -7.74
CA ILE A 148 -17.43 -4.73 -6.61
C ILE A 148 -18.58 -5.33 -5.80
N THR A 149 -19.57 -5.96 -6.45
CA THR A 149 -20.69 -6.62 -5.78
C THR A 149 -20.23 -7.78 -4.91
N GLU A 150 -19.31 -8.62 -5.41
CA GLU A 150 -18.72 -9.70 -4.62
C GLU A 150 -17.85 -9.18 -3.47
N MET A 151 -17.05 -8.14 -3.71
CA MET A 151 -16.24 -7.51 -2.67
C MET A 151 -17.10 -6.93 -1.55
N LYS A 152 -18.25 -6.31 -1.87
CA LYS A 152 -19.18 -5.77 -0.86
C LYS A 152 -19.77 -6.84 0.07
N GLN A 153 -19.79 -8.12 -0.33
CA GLN A 153 -20.26 -9.21 0.52
C GLN A 153 -19.23 -9.64 1.57
N VAL A 154 -17.97 -9.24 1.42
CA VAL A 154 -16.88 -9.61 2.33
C VAL A 154 -16.88 -8.68 3.53
N SER A 155 -17.09 -9.25 4.73
CA SER A 155 -17.11 -8.49 5.97
C SER A 155 -15.75 -7.83 6.25
N GLY A 156 -15.78 -6.54 6.54
CA GLY A 156 -14.60 -5.73 6.86
C GLY A 156 -14.03 -4.95 5.68
N LEU A 157 -14.57 -5.10 4.45
CA LEU A 157 -14.22 -4.23 3.34
C LEU A 157 -15.04 -2.95 3.35
N TYR A 158 -14.38 -1.83 3.09
CA TYR A 158 -15.03 -0.53 2.93
C TYR A 158 -14.29 0.32 1.89
N ALA A 159 -14.92 1.42 1.47
CA ALA A 159 -14.37 2.33 0.46
C ALA A 159 -13.88 1.56 -0.79
N ILE A 160 -14.75 0.75 -1.38
CA ILE A 160 -14.45 -0.01 -2.61
C ILE A 160 -14.69 0.93 -3.80
N TYR A 161 -13.67 1.13 -4.64
CA TYR A 161 -13.74 2.03 -5.80
C TYR A 161 -12.79 1.58 -6.92
N ASP A 162 -12.97 2.11 -8.12
CA ASP A 162 -12.04 1.93 -9.24
C ASP A 162 -11.31 3.24 -9.60
N ASP A 163 -10.22 3.12 -10.35
CA ASP A 163 -9.37 4.24 -10.78
C ASP A 163 -9.80 4.89 -12.10
N TRP A 164 -10.85 4.40 -12.75
CA TRP A 164 -11.44 5.00 -13.96
C TRP A 164 -12.62 5.92 -13.64
N GLY A 165 -13.28 5.71 -12.50
CA GLY A 165 -14.40 6.49 -12.01
C GLY A 165 -15.72 6.16 -12.69
N ALA A 166 -16.71 7.04 -12.51
CA ALA A 166 -17.97 6.93 -13.22
C ALA A 166 -17.81 7.39 -14.69
N TRP A 167 -18.77 6.97 -15.52
CA TRP A 167 -18.90 7.50 -16.87
C TRP A 167 -19.05 9.03 -16.85
N THR A 168 -18.28 9.72 -17.70
CA THR A 168 -18.25 11.17 -17.79
C THR A 168 -18.85 11.64 -19.11
N LYS A 169 -19.52 12.79 -19.07
CA LYS A 169 -20.05 13.45 -20.26
C LYS A 169 -18.92 14.13 -21.02
N GLN A 170 -18.78 13.83 -22.30
CA GLN A 170 -17.78 14.43 -23.18
C GLN A 170 -18.46 15.01 -24.42
N ILE A 171 -18.03 16.20 -24.83
CA ILE A 171 -18.46 16.77 -26.11
C ILE A 171 -17.55 16.20 -27.19
N SER A 172 -18.16 15.45 -28.10
CA SER A 172 -17.48 14.80 -29.22
C SER A 172 -17.72 15.60 -30.48
N ILE A 173 -16.64 15.94 -31.18
CA ILE A 173 -16.68 16.71 -32.42
C ILE A 173 -16.11 15.82 -33.52
N ASN A 174 -16.97 15.38 -34.42
CA ASN A 174 -16.63 14.47 -35.52
C ASN A 174 -16.61 15.25 -36.85
N PRO A 175 -15.43 15.67 -37.35
CA PRO A 175 -15.35 16.51 -38.55
C PRO A 175 -15.73 15.73 -39.81
N ASN A 176 -16.64 16.27 -40.60
CA ASN A 176 -16.91 15.80 -41.96
C ASN A 176 -15.87 16.41 -42.91
N LEU A 177 -14.74 15.71 -43.09
CA LEU A 177 -13.61 16.20 -43.88
C LEU A 177 -13.99 16.49 -45.34
N ALA A 178 -14.90 15.71 -45.94
CA ALA A 178 -15.34 15.93 -47.31
C ALA A 178 -16.16 17.23 -47.45
N GLN A 179 -17.01 17.54 -46.47
CA GLN A 179 -17.77 18.80 -46.45
C GLN A 179 -16.89 19.99 -46.12
N ALA A 180 -15.97 19.85 -45.17
CA ALA A 180 -14.98 20.87 -44.83
C ALA A 180 -14.16 21.28 -46.07
N GLN A 181 -13.64 20.30 -46.83
CA GLN A 181 -12.84 20.55 -48.03
C GLN A 181 -13.60 21.33 -49.11
N ARG A 182 -14.89 21.02 -49.33
CA ARG A 182 -15.74 21.77 -50.28
C ARG A 182 -15.90 23.24 -49.93
N LEU A 183 -15.81 23.56 -48.64
CA LEU A 183 -15.91 24.93 -48.11
C LEU A 183 -14.53 25.58 -47.90
N GLY A 184 -13.46 24.97 -48.40
CA GLY A 184 -12.09 25.49 -48.27
C GLY A 184 -11.53 25.39 -46.84
N LEU A 185 -12.02 24.44 -46.05
CA LEU A 185 -11.58 24.19 -44.68
C LEU A 185 -10.74 22.92 -44.58
N THR A 186 -9.72 22.97 -43.71
CA THR A 186 -8.87 21.82 -43.39
C THR A 186 -9.15 21.35 -41.95
N SER A 187 -8.76 20.11 -41.63
CA SER A 187 -8.80 19.61 -40.25
C SER A 187 -8.00 20.50 -39.29
N SER A 188 -6.87 21.05 -39.77
CA SER A 188 -6.05 22.01 -39.01
C SER A 188 -6.78 23.32 -38.71
N SER A 189 -7.55 23.84 -39.67
CA SER A 189 -8.38 25.05 -39.46
C SER A 189 -9.44 24.81 -38.39
N ILE A 190 -10.11 23.66 -38.42
CA ILE A 190 -11.12 23.28 -37.41
C ILE A 190 -10.46 23.12 -36.03
N ALA A 191 -9.36 22.36 -35.94
CA ALA A 191 -8.63 22.16 -34.69
C ALA A 191 -8.09 23.48 -34.11
N SER A 192 -7.59 24.38 -34.96
CA SER A 192 -7.08 25.69 -34.55
C SER A 192 -8.19 26.60 -34.02
N ALA A 193 -9.38 26.58 -34.64
CA ALA A 193 -10.55 27.33 -34.16
C ALA A 193 -10.98 26.83 -32.77
N ILE A 194 -11.10 25.52 -32.58
CA ILE A 194 -11.42 24.91 -31.29
C ILE A 194 -10.36 25.27 -30.24
N ASN A 195 -9.08 25.14 -30.57
CA ASN A 195 -7.98 25.42 -29.63
C ASN A 195 -7.94 26.89 -29.21
N THR A 196 -8.16 27.82 -30.16
CA THR A 196 -8.24 29.26 -29.89
C THR A 196 -9.42 29.59 -28.96
N GLN A 197 -10.53 28.87 -29.08
CA GLN A 197 -11.69 29.06 -28.20
C GLN A 197 -11.44 28.54 -26.78
N TYR A 198 -10.88 27.34 -26.62
CA TYR A 198 -10.78 26.66 -25.32
C TYR A 198 -9.49 26.93 -24.56
N LYS A 199 -8.33 26.73 -25.19
CA LYS A 199 -7.02 26.95 -24.55
C LYS A 199 -6.53 28.38 -24.78
N GLY A 200 -6.92 28.98 -25.90
CA GLY A 200 -6.33 30.21 -26.42
C GLY A 200 -5.10 29.91 -27.26
N LEU A 201 -4.84 30.76 -28.25
CA LEU A 201 -3.68 30.66 -29.12
C LEU A 201 -2.56 31.54 -28.58
N GLY A 202 -1.40 30.97 -28.28
CA GLY A 202 -0.24 31.75 -27.82
C GLY A 202 0.26 32.69 -28.92
N ALA A 203 0.06 33.99 -28.74
CA ALA A 203 0.45 35.02 -29.71
C ALA A 203 1.91 35.40 -29.54
N THR A 204 2.29 35.68 -28.29
CA THR A 204 3.65 36.07 -27.91
C THR A 204 3.84 35.82 -26.42
N LYS A 205 5.04 36.10 -25.91
CA LYS A 205 5.33 36.14 -24.49
C LYS A 205 5.80 37.55 -24.14
N TYR A 206 5.14 38.16 -23.17
CA TYR A 206 5.59 39.41 -22.57
C TYR A 206 6.63 39.09 -21.49
N ARG A 207 7.77 39.77 -21.53
CA ARG A 207 8.84 39.56 -20.54
C ARG A 207 8.85 40.73 -19.56
N ASP A 208 8.63 40.41 -18.30
CA ASP A 208 8.66 41.35 -17.19
C ASP A 208 9.77 40.91 -16.22
N GLY A 209 10.96 41.51 -16.39
CA GLY A 209 12.18 41.08 -15.70
C GLY A 209 12.56 39.64 -16.00
N ASP A 210 12.52 38.80 -14.97
CA ASP A 210 12.76 37.35 -15.02
C ASP A 210 11.49 36.53 -15.31
N LYS A 211 10.30 37.14 -15.29
CA LYS A 211 9.02 36.48 -15.59
C LYS A 211 8.72 36.49 -17.09
N SER A 212 8.24 35.35 -17.58
CA SER A 212 7.74 35.22 -18.96
C SER A 212 6.23 34.95 -18.92
N ILE A 213 5.44 35.94 -19.33
CA ILE A 213 3.98 35.93 -19.26
C ILE A 213 3.42 35.64 -20.65
N PRO A 214 2.70 34.51 -20.88
CA PRO A 214 2.12 34.22 -22.18
C PRO A 214 0.96 35.17 -22.51
N VAL A 215 0.97 35.74 -23.71
CA VAL A 215 -0.16 36.52 -24.26
C VAL A 215 -0.97 35.58 -25.14
N LEU A 216 -2.22 35.31 -24.75
CA LEU A 216 -3.12 34.40 -25.45
C LEU A 216 -4.16 35.18 -26.24
N LEU A 217 -4.33 34.85 -27.52
CA LEU A 217 -5.48 35.24 -28.33
C LEU A 217 -6.64 34.30 -28.02
N ARG A 218 -7.80 34.87 -27.74
CA ARG A 218 -9.05 34.16 -27.52
C ARG A 218 -10.18 34.87 -28.26
N SER A 219 -11.24 34.14 -28.56
CA SER A 219 -12.45 34.73 -29.15
C SER A 219 -13.13 35.66 -28.15
N ASP A 220 -13.65 36.78 -28.65
CA ASP A 220 -14.39 37.77 -27.85
C ASP A 220 -15.73 37.20 -27.35
N LYS A 221 -16.38 36.36 -28.16
CA LYS A 221 -17.60 35.66 -27.77
C LYS A 221 -17.29 34.36 -27.04
N ASP A 222 -17.95 34.16 -25.91
CA ASP A 222 -17.84 32.93 -25.14
C ASP A 222 -18.79 31.84 -25.66
N TYR A 223 -18.24 30.94 -26.48
CA TYR A 223 -18.91 29.72 -26.93
C TYR A 223 -18.67 28.54 -25.98
N ARG A 224 -17.97 28.73 -24.84
CA ARG A 224 -17.63 27.65 -23.89
C ARG A 224 -18.73 27.40 -22.85
N SER A 225 -19.53 28.42 -22.55
CA SER A 225 -20.54 28.39 -21.48
C SER A 225 -21.77 27.54 -21.80
N SER A 226 -21.98 27.12 -23.05
CA SER A 226 -23.09 26.24 -23.42
C SER A 226 -22.64 25.27 -24.52
N PRO A 227 -22.88 23.96 -24.36
CA PRO A 227 -22.59 22.95 -25.38
C PRO A 227 -23.25 23.23 -26.74
N GLU A 228 -24.44 23.83 -26.73
CA GLU A 228 -25.22 24.15 -27.92
C GLU A 228 -24.55 25.26 -28.75
N ARG A 229 -23.93 26.23 -28.08
CA ARG A 229 -23.23 27.34 -28.74
C ARG A 229 -21.98 26.91 -29.51
N ILE A 230 -21.38 25.78 -29.15
CA ILE A 230 -20.23 25.21 -29.87
C ILE A 230 -20.58 24.97 -31.35
N LYS A 231 -21.83 24.58 -31.64
CA LYS A 231 -22.32 24.33 -33.00
C LYS A 231 -22.30 25.58 -33.89
N GLU A 232 -22.37 26.76 -33.28
CA GLU A 232 -22.36 28.06 -33.95
C GLU A 232 -20.95 28.66 -34.08
N MET A 233 -19.93 28.00 -33.52
CA MET A 233 -18.57 28.51 -33.49
C MET A 233 -18.07 28.79 -34.91
N PRO A 234 -17.60 30.02 -35.21
CA PRO A 234 -17.14 30.38 -36.54
C PRO A 234 -15.78 29.77 -36.84
N ILE A 235 -15.66 29.10 -37.98
CA ILE A 235 -14.42 28.55 -38.49
C ILE A 235 -14.02 29.32 -39.74
N TYR A 236 -12.83 29.89 -39.70
CA TYR A 236 -12.27 30.68 -40.79
C TYR A 236 -11.38 29.81 -41.67
N GLY A 237 -11.64 29.86 -42.98
CA GLY A 237 -10.92 29.09 -44.00
C GLY A 237 -10.03 29.96 -44.89
N SER A 238 -9.49 29.33 -45.93
CA SER A 238 -8.74 30.02 -46.98
C SER A 238 -9.65 30.75 -47.97
N VAL A 239 -10.90 30.30 -48.10
CA VAL A 239 -11.95 30.98 -48.86
C VAL A 239 -12.59 32.01 -47.92
N GLY A 240 -12.60 33.28 -48.32
CA GLY A 240 -13.06 34.39 -47.48
C GLY A 240 -14.45 34.15 -46.88
N GLY A 241 -14.59 34.41 -45.58
CA GLY A 241 -15.82 34.18 -44.82
C GLY A 241 -15.59 33.29 -43.60
N TYR A 242 -16.68 32.96 -42.90
CA TYR A 242 -16.69 31.98 -41.81
C TYR A 242 -17.76 30.93 -42.07
N VAL A 243 -17.53 29.73 -41.57
CA VAL A 243 -18.47 28.61 -41.61
C VAL A 243 -18.73 28.15 -40.18
N PRO A 244 -20.00 28.02 -39.74
CA PRO A 244 -20.32 27.45 -38.43
C PRO A 244 -19.82 26.01 -38.30
N LEU A 245 -19.32 25.62 -37.12
CA LEU A 245 -18.82 24.26 -36.86
C LEU A 245 -19.85 23.18 -37.22
N SER A 246 -21.14 23.40 -36.94
CA SER A 246 -22.23 22.47 -37.28
C SER A 246 -22.35 22.14 -38.77
N GLN A 247 -21.84 22.99 -39.67
CA GLN A 247 -21.84 22.71 -41.11
C GLN A 247 -20.67 21.83 -41.54
N VAL A 248 -19.68 21.58 -40.69
CA VAL A 248 -18.46 20.82 -41.07
C VAL A 248 -18.06 19.76 -40.05
N ALA A 249 -18.76 19.66 -38.93
CA ALA A 249 -18.59 18.62 -37.94
C ALA A 249 -19.93 18.29 -37.28
N ASP A 250 -20.12 17.02 -36.94
CA ASP A 250 -21.18 16.62 -36.03
C ASP A 250 -20.71 16.84 -34.58
N VAL A 251 -21.58 17.42 -33.77
CA VAL A 251 -21.29 17.74 -32.37
C VAL A 251 -22.33 17.05 -31.50
N SER A 252 -21.89 15.98 -30.85
CA SER A 252 -22.70 15.15 -29.96
C SER A 252 -22.20 15.22 -28.52
N LEU A 253 -23.11 14.92 -27.59
CA LEU A 253 -22.77 14.68 -26.19
C LEU A 253 -22.66 13.17 -26.01
N ASP A 254 -21.44 12.68 -25.88
CA ASP A 254 -21.15 11.27 -25.68
C ASP A 254 -20.86 11.00 -24.21
N ILE A 255 -21.02 9.74 -23.80
CA ILE A 255 -20.71 9.28 -22.46
C ILE A 255 -19.51 8.35 -22.58
N LEU A 256 -18.36 8.76 -22.03
CA LEU A 256 -17.09 8.06 -22.16
C LEU A 256 -16.41 7.94 -20.78
N PRO A 257 -15.47 7.00 -20.59
CA PRO A 257 -14.72 6.90 -19.35
C PRO A 257 -13.92 8.18 -19.11
N GLY A 258 -13.95 8.71 -17.88
CA GLY A 258 -13.20 9.92 -17.52
C GLY A 258 -11.68 9.69 -17.49
N SER A 259 -11.24 8.45 -17.29
CA SER A 259 -9.84 8.04 -17.32
C SER A 259 -9.70 6.66 -17.96
N ILE A 260 -8.60 6.43 -18.68
CA ILE A 260 -8.24 5.11 -19.22
C ILE A 260 -6.76 4.88 -18.91
N LEU A 261 -6.51 4.08 -17.90
CA LEU A 261 -5.17 3.66 -17.51
C LEU A 261 -4.72 2.45 -18.32
N ARG A 262 -3.41 2.36 -18.51
CA ARG A 262 -2.77 1.27 -19.26
C ARG A 262 -1.51 0.81 -18.56
N GLU A 263 -1.31 -0.50 -18.57
CA GLU A 263 -0.11 -1.18 -18.10
C GLU A 263 0.30 -2.15 -19.21
N ASP A 264 1.58 -2.12 -19.60
CA ASP A 264 2.12 -2.89 -20.73
C ASP A 264 1.27 -2.82 -22.00
N THR A 265 0.78 -1.60 -22.32
CA THR A 265 -0.09 -1.27 -23.46
C THR A 265 -1.52 -1.83 -23.43
N LEU A 266 -1.86 -2.65 -22.44
CA LEU A 266 -3.22 -3.13 -22.19
C LEU A 266 -3.98 -2.16 -21.30
N ARG A 267 -5.30 -2.02 -21.51
CA ARG A 267 -6.14 -1.22 -20.62
C ARG A 267 -6.28 -1.98 -19.31
N VAL A 268 -6.09 -1.26 -18.20
CA VAL A 268 -6.21 -1.82 -16.85
C VAL A 268 -7.10 -0.91 -16.03
N MET A 269 -8.05 -1.52 -15.32
CA MET A 269 -8.89 -0.88 -14.32
C MET A 269 -8.55 -1.51 -12.97
N THR A 270 -8.07 -0.71 -12.02
CA THR A 270 -7.70 -1.19 -10.69
C THR A 270 -8.85 -0.93 -9.73
N ILE A 271 -9.48 -2.01 -9.27
CA ILE A 271 -10.49 -1.97 -8.22
C ILE A 271 -9.77 -2.06 -6.88
N LYS A 272 -9.93 -1.06 -6.04
CA LYS A 272 -9.24 -0.89 -4.76
C LYS A 272 -10.23 -1.00 -3.62
N ALA A 273 -9.77 -1.53 -2.49
CA ALA A 273 -10.58 -1.60 -1.27
C ALA A 273 -9.72 -1.47 -0.02
N ARG A 274 -10.33 -0.91 1.02
CA ARG A 274 -9.75 -0.87 2.35
C ARG A 274 -10.34 -1.93 3.25
N VAL A 275 -9.58 -2.23 4.29
CA VAL A 275 -9.92 -3.25 5.28
C VAL A 275 -10.01 -2.61 6.66
N GLN A 276 -11.12 -2.83 7.34
CA GLN A 276 -11.36 -2.46 8.73
C GLN A 276 -11.77 -3.71 9.49
N GLY A 277 -11.35 -3.84 10.74
CA GLY A 277 -11.82 -4.95 11.57
C GLY A 277 -11.04 -6.26 11.42
N ARG A 278 -10.12 -6.38 10.47
CA ARG A 278 -9.35 -7.62 10.18
C ARG A 278 -8.09 -7.35 9.35
N TYR A 279 -7.30 -8.40 9.10
CA TYR A 279 -6.11 -8.33 8.24
C TYR A 279 -6.47 -8.30 6.75
N ALA A 280 -5.66 -7.60 5.97
CA ALA A 280 -5.80 -7.56 4.51
C ALA A 280 -5.59 -8.94 3.87
N SER A 281 -4.64 -9.73 4.38
CA SER A 281 -4.41 -11.11 3.95
C SER A 281 -5.63 -12.01 4.17
N ASP A 282 -6.30 -11.88 5.32
CA ASP A 282 -7.51 -12.66 5.63
C ASP A 282 -8.67 -12.28 4.72
N ALA A 283 -8.83 -10.99 4.43
CA ALA A 283 -9.86 -10.52 3.52
C ALA A 283 -9.56 -10.98 2.09
N LEU A 284 -8.30 -10.91 1.65
CA LEU A 284 -7.87 -11.39 0.34
C LEU A 284 -8.08 -12.90 0.18
N ALA A 285 -7.82 -13.69 1.23
CA ALA A 285 -8.08 -15.13 1.24
C ALA A 285 -9.58 -15.48 1.07
N GLU A 286 -10.48 -14.57 1.45
CA GLU A 286 -11.93 -14.71 1.25
C GLU A 286 -12.38 -14.21 -0.14
N ILE A 287 -11.75 -13.14 -0.65
CA ILE A 287 -12.05 -12.58 -1.98
C ILE A 287 -11.58 -13.52 -3.10
N ARG A 288 -10.34 -14.04 -3.01
CA ARG A 288 -9.74 -14.90 -4.05
C ARG A 288 -10.67 -16.02 -4.53
N PRO A 289 -11.25 -16.88 -3.67
CA PRO A 289 -12.13 -17.95 -4.13
C PRO A 289 -13.47 -17.45 -4.70
N ARG A 290 -13.96 -16.28 -4.28
CA ARG A 290 -15.18 -15.67 -4.85
C ARG A 290 -14.93 -15.18 -6.27
N ILE A 291 -13.81 -14.48 -6.47
CA ILE A 291 -13.40 -14.01 -7.79
C ILE A 291 -13.06 -15.19 -8.70
N GLN A 292 -12.40 -16.23 -8.17
CA GLN A 292 -12.14 -17.44 -8.95
C GLN A 292 -13.43 -18.10 -9.45
N LYS A 293 -14.49 -18.15 -8.62
CA LYS A 293 -15.80 -18.63 -9.07
C LYS A 293 -16.43 -17.79 -10.18
N LEU A 294 -16.17 -16.48 -10.21
CA LEU A 294 -16.60 -15.62 -11.32
C LEU A 294 -15.80 -15.93 -12.60
N LEU A 295 -14.49 -16.14 -12.47
CA LEU A 295 -13.60 -16.52 -13.58
C LEU A 295 -13.95 -17.89 -14.17
N ASP A 296 -14.36 -18.83 -13.32
CA ASP A 296 -14.71 -20.20 -13.72
C ASP A 296 -16.14 -20.31 -14.30
N ALA A 297 -16.93 -19.22 -14.28
CA ALA A 297 -18.28 -19.23 -14.82
C ALA A 297 -18.28 -19.21 -16.36
N ASP A 298 -19.21 -19.93 -16.99
CA ASP A 298 -19.32 -20.02 -18.45
C ASP A 298 -19.55 -18.66 -19.15
N GLU A 299 -20.00 -17.65 -18.40
CA GLU A 299 -20.22 -16.28 -18.89
C GLU A 299 -18.98 -15.38 -18.83
N TRP A 300 -17.84 -15.86 -18.31
CA TRP A 300 -16.60 -15.07 -18.25
C TRP A 300 -15.97 -14.93 -19.63
N PRO A 301 -15.73 -13.71 -20.15
CA PRO A 301 -15.12 -13.56 -21.47
C PRO A 301 -13.62 -13.88 -21.42
N SER A 302 -13.14 -14.73 -22.33
CA SER A 302 -11.77 -15.26 -22.34
C SER A 302 -10.66 -14.21 -22.50
N ASP A 303 -11.00 -13.02 -22.99
CA ASP A 303 -10.06 -11.94 -23.28
C ASP A 303 -9.79 -11.02 -22.08
N TYR A 304 -10.34 -11.36 -20.91
CA TYR A 304 -10.25 -10.57 -19.68
C TYR A 304 -9.48 -11.33 -18.61
N GLU A 305 -8.51 -10.63 -18.02
CA GLU A 305 -7.63 -11.17 -16.99
C GLU A 305 -7.79 -10.36 -15.71
N ILE A 306 -7.84 -11.06 -14.57
CA ILE A 306 -7.76 -10.43 -13.25
C ILE A 306 -6.44 -10.80 -12.61
N SER A 307 -5.71 -9.79 -12.13
CA SER A 307 -4.54 -9.97 -11.29
C SER A 307 -4.78 -9.35 -9.91
N PHE A 308 -4.28 -10.00 -8.86
CA PHE A 308 -4.30 -9.48 -7.50
C PHE A 308 -3.05 -8.64 -7.25
N ALA A 309 -3.22 -7.49 -6.60
CA ALA A 309 -2.16 -6.55 -6.28
C ALA A 309 -2.41 -5.88 -4.91
N GLY A 310 -1.50 -5.00 -4.50
CA GLY A 310 -1.54 -4.26 -3.23
C GLY A 310 -0.60 -4.83 -2.18
N GLU A 311 -0.61 -4.20 -0.99
CA GLU A 311 0.31 -4.50 0.12
C GLU A 311 0.36 -6.00 0.47
N SER A 312 -0.81 -6.65 0.47
CA SER A 312 -0.89 -8.07 0.84
C SER A 312 -0.23 -8.98 -0.17
N GLU A 313 -0.26 -8.64 -1.46
CA GLU A 313 0.38 -9.46 -2.51
C GLU A 313 1.90 -9.27 -2.48
N GLU A 314 2.37 -8.03 -2.41
CA GLU A 314 3.81 -7.72 -2.31
C GLU A 314 4.43 -8.36 -1.05
N SER A 315 3.71 -8.31 0.07
CA SER A 315 4.13 -8.96 1.30
C SER A 315 4.17 -10.49 1.16
N ALA A 316 3.22 -11.08 0.42
CA ALA A 316 3.18 -12.52 0.18
C ALA A 316 4.31 -12.97 -0.75
N GLU A 317 4.60 -12.21 -1.81
CA GLU A 317 5.70 -12.46 -2.74
C GLU A 317 7.06 -12.38 -2.04
N ALA A 318 7.27 -11.36 -1.20
CA ALA A 318 8.49 -11.22 -0.41
C ALA A 318 8.68 -12.39 0.58
N GLN A 319 7.61 -12.79 1.28
CA GLN A 319 7.63 -13.96 2.16
C GLN A 319 7.90 -15.27 1.40
N GLY A 320 7.30 -15.43 0.21
CA GLY A 320 7.54 -16.57 -0.67
C GLY A 320 9.00 -16.66 -1.12
N SER A 321 9.61 -15.53 -1.46
CA SER A 321 11.02 -15.45 -1.83
C SER A 321 11.95 -15.84 -0.68
N ILE A 322 11.67 -15.39 0.55
CA ILE A 322 12.42 -15.83 1.74
C ILE A 322 12.19 -17.33 1.98
N GLY A 323 10.96 -17.80 1.87
CA GLY A 323 10.62 -19.22 2.01
C GLY A 323 11.37 -20.11 1.00
N ALA A 324 11.57 -19.64 -0.23
CA ALA A 324 12.36 -20.33 -1.24
C ALA A 324 13.88 -20.32 -0.94
N ALA A 325 14.40 -19.25 -0.32
CA ALA A 325 15.80 -19.14 0.09
C ALA A 325 16.12 -19.94 1.38
N MET A 326 15.13 -20.17 2.24
CA MET A 326 15.30 -20.79 3.55
C MET A 326 15.90 -22.22 3.51
N PRO A 327 15.50 -23.12 2.60
CA PRO A 327 16.12 -24.44 2.47
C PRO A 327 17.61 -24.38 2.11
N VAL A 328 18.02 -23.42 1.26
CA VAL A 328 19.42 -23.23 0.89
C VAL A 328 20.22 -22.73 2.10
N ALA A 329 19.70 -21.73 2.81
CA ALA A 329 20.33 -21.21 4.03
C ALA A 329 20.47 -22.30 5.11
N LEU A 330 19.41 -23.09 5.35
CA LEU A 330 19.43 -24.20 6.30
C LEU A 330 20.40 -25.31 5.87
N SER A 331 20.54 -25.56 4.57
CA SER A 331 21.50 -26.54 4.03
C SER A 331 22.94 -26.08 4.25
N ILE A 332 23.25 -24.81 3.99
CA ILE A 332 24.55 -24.22 4.27
C ILE A 332 24.85 -24.26 5.77
N LEU A 333 23.88 -23.87 6.61
CA LEU A 333 24.00 -23.98 8.06
C LEU A 333 24.26 -25.42 8.50
N ALA A 334 23.56 -26.39 7.92
CA ALA A 334 23.77 -27.81 8.21
C ALA A 334 25.19 -28.27 7.84
N ILE A 335 25.70 -27.88 6.67
CA ILE A 335 27.07 -28.20 6.24
C ILE A 335 28.09 -27.61 7.21
N ILE A 336 27.91 -26.35 7.62
CA ILE A 336 28.81 -25.68 8.58
C ILE A 336 28.79 -26.41 9.93
N LEU A 337 27.61 -26.74 10.46
CA LEU A 337 27.48 -27.43 11.75
C LEU A 337 28.04 -28.85 11.71
N ILE A 338 27.80 -29.60 10.63
CA ILE A 338 28.37 -30.93 10.44
C ILE A 338 29.89 -30.85 10.33
N ALA A 339 30.42 -29.86 9.59
CA ALA A 339 31.86 -29.64 9.47
C ALA A 339 32.50 -29.25 10.81
N GLN A 340 31.84 -28.40 11.60
CA GLN A 340 32.32 -27.94 12.91
C GLN A 340 32.43 -29.09 13.92
N PHE A 341 31.41 -29.94 14.00
CA PHE A 341 31.32 -31.00 15.02
C PHE A 341 31.72 -32.39 14.54
N ASN A 342 32.00 -32.53 13.24
CA ASN A 342 32.24 -33.78 12.54
C ASN A 342 31.22 -34.89 12.90
N SER A 343 29.95 -34.51 13.14
CA SER A 343 28.93 -35.41 13.66
C SER A 343 27.51 -34.98 13.31
N VAL A 344 26.80 -35.85 12.59
CA VAL A 344 25.38 -35.66 12.22
C VAL A 344 24.46 -35.71 13.45
N ARG A 345 24.84 -36.44 14.50
CA ARG A 345 24.04 -36.53 15.74
C ARG A 345 24.04 -35.22 16.51
N ARG A 346 25.21 -34.57 16.62
CA ARG A 346 25.35 -33.25 17.26
C ARG A 346 24.57 -32.18 16.49
N PHE A 347 24.65 -32.21 15.16
CA PHE A 347 23.80 -31.40 14.29
C PHE A 347 22.29 -31.60 14.57
N GLY A 348 21.84 -32.85 14.67
CA GLY A 348 20.44 -33.17 14.98
C GLY A 348 19.97 -32.61 16.33
N ILE A 349 20.82 -32.65 17.36
CA ILE A 349 20.53 -32.04 18.67
C ILE A 349 20.33 -30.53 18.52
N ILE A 350 21.23 -29.84 17.83
CA ILE A 350 21.15 -28.38 17.62
C ILE A 350 19.86 -28.03 16.86
N MET A 351 19.55 -28.74 15.78
CA MET A 351 18.33 -28.48 14.99
C MET A 351 17.06 -28.71 15.80
N LEU A 352 17.03 -29.69 16.71
CA LEU A 352 15.88 -29.93 17.60
C LEU A 352 15.67 -28.84 18.65
N THR A 353 16.67 -27.99 18.92
CA THR A 353 16.51 -26.85 19.83
C THR A 353 15.85 -25.63 19.18
N ILE A 354 15.70 -25.62 17.84
CA ILE A 354 15.11 -24.50 17.10
C ILE A 354 13.57 -24.47 17.23
N PRO A 355 12.79 -25.54 16.91
CA PRO A 355 11.33 -25.47 16.92
C PRO A 355 10.68 -24.91 18.20
N PRO A 356 11.19 -25.19 19.42
CA PRO A 356 10.58 -24.67 20.63
C PRO A 356 10.58 -23.14 20.77
N MET A 357 11.43 -22.43 20.01
CA MET A 357 11.42 -20.97 19.97
C MET A 357 10.07 -20.41 19.50
N MET A 358 9.38 -21.13 18.61
CA MET A 358 8.11 -20.70 18.02
C MET A 358 7.02 -20.61 19.10
N ILE A 359 7.11 -21.41 20.16
CA ILE A 359 6.19 -21.35 21.30
C ILE A 359 6.34 -20.00 22.01
N GLY A 360 7.58 -19.58 22.28
CA GLY A 360 7.87 -18.29 22.88
C GLY A 360 7.46 -17.11 22.01
N VAL A 361 7.77 -17.17 20.71
CA VAL A 361 7.37 -16.14 19.73
C VAL A 361 5.86 -16.00 19.68
N THR A 362 5.13 -17.11 19.54
CA THR A 362 3.67 -17.10 19.42
C THR A 362 3.03 -16.59 20.71
N ALA A 363 3.51 -17.04 21.88
CA ALA A 363 3.02 -16.55 23.16
C ALA A 363 3.28 -15.04 23.34
N GLY A 364 4.47 -14.56 22.95
CA GLY A 364 4.83 -13.15 23.00
C GLY A 364 3.89 -12.29 22.16
N LEU A 365 3.70 -12.63 20.89
CA LEU A 365 2.81 -11.89 19.99
C LEU A 365 1.36 -11.88 20.47
N LEU A 366 0.87 -13.01 21.02
CA LEU A 366 -0.49 -13.10 21.56
C LEU A 366 -0.68 -12.24 22.83
N ILE A 367 0.32 -12.18 23.70
CA ILE A 367 0.27 -11.38 24.93
C ILE A 367 0.30 -9.88 24.60
N THR A 368 1.13 -9.48 23.62
CA THR A 368 1.31 -8.07 23.25
C THR A 368 0.28 -7.59 22.24
N GLY A 369 -0.49 -8.49 21.62
CA GLY A 369 -1.45 -8.16 20.56
C GLY A 369 -0.76 -7.71 19.26
N SER A 370 0.50 -8.07 19.06
CA SER A 370 1.29 -7.69 17.90
C SER A 370 1.03 -8.60 16.71
N THR A 371 1.29 -8.10 15.51
CA THR A 371 0.96 -8.79 14.25
C THR A 371 2.12 -9.68 13.79
N PHE A 372 1.76 -10.80 13.14
CA PHE A 372 2.75 -11.59 12.41
C PHE A 372 2.95 -10.97 11.03
N GLY A 373 4.01 -10.17 10.89
CA GLY A 373 4.36 -9.51 9.63
C GLY A 373 5.75 -9.88 9.15
N PHE A 374 6.15 -9.26 8.04
CA PHE A 374 7.48 -9.43 7.45
C PHE A 374 8.62 -9.17 8.45
N MET A 375 8.53 -8.11 9.25
CA MET A 375 9.54 -7.78 10.27
C MET A 375 9.63 -8.84 11.37
N THR A 376 8.49 -9.41 11.77
CA THR A 376 8.44 -10.53 12.72
C THR A 376 9.18 -11.76 12.18
N MET A 377 9.03 -12.06 10.88
CA MET A 377 9.73 -13.16 10.22
C MET A 377 11.26 -12.96 10.22
N LEU A 378 11.73 -11.74 9.93
CA LEU A 378 13.16 -11.40 10.03
C LEU A 378 13.69 -11.57 11.46
N GLY A 379 12.90 -11.15 12.47
CA GLY A 379 13.23 -11.36 13.88
C GLY A 379 13.38 -12.83 14.26
N ILE A 380 12.50 -13.70 13.74
CA ILE A 380 12.57 -15.16 13.95
C ILE A 380 13.85 -15.74 13.33
N ILE A 381 14.21 -15.30 12.12
CA ILE A 381 15.44 -15.75 11.44
C ILE A 381 16.68 -15.32 12.24
N ALA A 382 16.72 -14.06 12.71
CA ALA A 382 17.81 -13.57 13.55
C ALA A 382 17.89 -14.34 14.88
N LEU A 383 16.75 -14.61 15.52
CA LEU A 383 16.65 -15.37 16.76
C LEU A 383 17.14 -16.82 16.61
N MET A 384 16.88 -17.45 15.47
CA MET A 384 17.38 -18.80 15.16
C MET A 384 18.91 -18.87 15.30
N GLY A 385 19.64 -17.88 14.78
CA GLY A 385 21.10 -17.81 14.89
C GLY A 385 21.59 -17.71 16.34
N ILE A 386 20.91 -16.92 17.17
CA ILE A 386 21.24 -16.78 18.60
C ILE A 386 21.05 -18.10 19.34
N ILE A 387 19.94 -18.80 19.09
CA ILE A 387 19.63 -20.10 19.72
C ILE A 387 20.62 -21.17 19.29
N VAL A 388 20.94 -21.23 17.99
CA VAL A 388 21.95 -22.15 17.45
C VAL A 388 23.29 -21.92 18.14
N ASN A 389 23.74 -20.67 18.31
CA ASN A 389 24.98 -20.36 18.99
C ASN A 389 24.99 -20.83 20.46
N ASN A 390 23.88 -20.65 21.19
CA ASN A 390 23.76 -21.14 22.56
C ASN A 390 23.86 -22.67 22.63
N ALA A 391 23.25 -23.39 21.68
CA ALA A 391 23.32 -24.86 21.61
C ALA A 391 24.75 -25.35 21.27
N ILE A 392 25.44 -24.69 20.33
CA ILE A 392 26.84 -24.97 19.96
C ILE A 392 27.73 -24.91 21.21
N LEU A 393 27.61 -23.83 22.00
CA LEU A 393 28.44 -23.63 23.20
C LEU A 393 28.23 -24.70 24.29
N ILE A 394 27.00 -25.18 24.47
CA ILE A 394 26.72 -26.25 25.44
C ILE A 394 27.33 -27.58 24.96
N ILE A 395 27.15 -27.91 23.68
CA ILE A 395 27.65 -29.17 23.11
C ILE A 395 29.19 -29.18 23.10
N ASP A 396 29.82 -28.09 22.68
CA ASP A 396 31.28 -27.96 22.63
C ASP A 396 31.91 -28.06 24.02
N GLU A 397 31.32 -27.40 25.02
CA GLU A 397 31.77 -27.54 26.41
C GLU A 397 31.58 -28.97 26.93
N THR A 398 30.44 -29.60 26.62
CA THR A 398 30.17 -30.99 27.02
C THR A 398 31.22 -31.93 26.42
N ASP A 399 31.53 -31.79 25.13
CA ASP A 399 32.56 -32.57 24.46
C ASP A 399 33.95 -32.31 25.05
N THR A 400 34.25 -31.06 25.44
CA THR A 400 35.51 -30.68 26.09
C THR A 400 35.66 -31.34 27.46
N GLN A 401 34.60 -31.31 28.28
CA GLN A 401 34.58 -31.93 29.62
C GLN A 401 34.71 -33.45 29.55
N ILE A 402 34.04 -34.11 28.60
CA ILE A 402 34.15 -35.55 28.36
C ILE A 402 35.56 -35.92 27.85
N SER A 403 36.12 -35.13 26.94
CA SER A 403 37.50 -35.33 26.47
C SER A 403 38.55 -35.12 27.57
N GLY A 404 38.21 -34.33 28.59
CA GLY A 404 38.98 -34.14 29.82
C GLY A 404 38.92 -35.33 30.80
N GLY A 405 38.14 -36.37 30.49
CA GLY A 405 38.08 -37.62 31.26
C GLY A 405 36.88 -37.75 32.21
N LEU A 406 35.92 -36.83 32.18
CA LEU A 406 34.67 -36.96 32.93
C LEU A 406 33.74 -37.99 32.26
N ASP A 407 32.94 -38.68 33.07
CA ASP A 407 31.85 -39.49 32.55
C ASP A 407 30.80 -38.60 31.86
N VAL A 408 30.03 -39.16 30.93
CA VAL A 408 29.11 -38.41 30.06
C VAL A 408 28.11 -37.58 30.87
N ILE A 409 27.56 -38.14 31.96
CA ILE A 409 26.58 -37.45 32.80
C ILE A 409 27.25 -36.30 33.58
N ASP A 410 28.40 -36.56 34.18
CA ASP A 410 29.15 -35.55 34.94
C ASP A 410 29.64 -34.41 34.04
N GLY A 411 30.09 -34.75 32.82
CA GLY A 411 30.49 -33.77 31.80
C GLY A 411 29.34 -32.87 31.37
N ILE A 412 28.13 -33.41 31.16
CA ILE A 412 26.92 -32.63 30.86
C ILE A 412 26.57 -31.68 32.02
N ILE A 413 26.64 -32.17 33.26
CA ILE A 413 26.32 -31.36 34.44
C ILE A 413 27.30 -30.19 34.57
N GLU A 414 28.60 -30.46 34.43
CA GLU A 414 29.62 -29.43 34.59
C GLU A 414 29.59 -28.42 33.44
N ALA A 415 29.39 -28.88 32.20
CA ALA A 415 29.17 -28.01 31.05
C ALA A 415 27.95 -27.11 31.25
N SER A 416 26.83 -27.67 31.72
CA SER A 416 25.61 -26.91 31.99
C SER A 416 25.82 -25.84 33.07
N LYS A 417 26.53 -26.16 34.16
CA LYS A 417 26.87 -25.19 35.22
C LYS A 417 27.77 -24.06 34.71
N SER A 418 28.82 -24.43 33.95
CA SER A 418 29.78 -23.49 33.38
C SER A 418 29.10 -22.51 32.41
N ARG A 419 28.18 -23.02 31.57
CA ARG A 419 27.53 -22.23 30.51
C ARG A 419 26.25 -21.52 30.95
N LEU A 420 25.63 -21.91 32.06
CA LEU A 420 24.41 -21.26 32.58
C LEU A 420 24.58 -19.74 32.75
N ARG A 421 25.61 -19.30 33.46
CA ARG A 421 25.80 -17.88 33.78
C ARG A 421 26.10 -17.04 32.52
N PRO A 422 27.02 -17.44 31.62
CA PRO A 422 27.22 -16.73 30.36
C PRO A 422 25.98 -16.65 29.46
N ILE A 423 25.24 -17.75 29.30
CA ILE A 423 24.05 -17.80 28.41
C ILE A 423 22.90 -16.94 28.96
N LEU A 424 22.71 -16.92 30.28
CA LEU A 424 21.73 -16.04 30.90
C LEU A 424 22.14 -14.56 30.76
N MET A 425 23.42 -14.23 30.91
CA MET A 425 23.92 -12.86 30.72
C MET A 425 23.66 -12.34 29.30
N THR A 426 23.95 -13.14 28.27
CA THR A 426 23.68 -12.74 26.88
C THR A 426 22.19 -12.58 26.62
N THR A 427 21.38 -13.54 27.07
CA THR A 427 19.92 -13.50 26.91
C THR A 427 19.30 -12.26 27.57
N VAL A 428 19.65 -11.99 28.82
CA VAL A 428 19.16 -10.81 29.56
C VAL A 428 19.62 -9.52 28.89
N THR A 429 20.88 -9.46 28.44
CA THR A 429 21.40 -8.27 27.75
C THR A 429 20.67 -8.00 26.44
N THR A 430 20.38 -9.04 25.64
CA THR A 430 19.59 -8.91 24.41
C THR A 430 18.16 -8.48 24.71
N ILE A 431 17.50 -9.08 25.71
CA ILE A 431 16.12 -8.71 26.07
C ILE A 431 16.05 -7.25 26.54
N ILE A 432 16.96 -6.82 27.41
CA ILE A 432 17.02 -5.43 27.90
C ILE A 432 17.38 -4.48 26.75
N GLY A 433 18.30 -4.86 25.87
CA GLY A 433 18.70 -4.05 24.72
C GLY A 433 17.58 -3.86 23.69
N LEU A 434 16.70 -4.85 23.54
CA LEU A 434 15.53 -4.78 22.66
C LEU A 434 14.32 -4.10 23.32
N LEU A 435 14.32 -3.93 24.65
CA LEU A 435 13.18 -3.37 25.38
C LEU A 435 12.79 -1.95 24.91
N PRO A 436 13.71 -1.00 24.68
CA PRO A 436 13.35 0.31 24.13
C PRO A 436 12.71 0.17 22.76
N LEU A 437 13.27 -0.68 21.89
CA LEU A 437 12.73 -0.91 20.55
C LEU A 437 11.34 -1.55 20.58
N ALA A 438 11.08 -2.43 21.55
CA ALA A 438 9.79 -3.06 21.75
C ALA A 438 8.71 -2.07 22.20
N ILE A 439 9.07 -1.02 22.93
CA ILE A 439 8.11 -0.05 23.48
C ILE A 439 7.96 1.17 22.56
N SER A 440 9.06 1.65 21.95
CA SER A 440 9.11 2.91 21.19
C SER A 440 9.54 2.74 19.73
N GLY A 441 9.57 1.51 19.21
CA GLY A 441 9.98 1.23 17.83
C GLY A 441 8.87 1.40 16.79
N GLY A 442 7.68 1.86 17.18
CA GLY A 442 6.50 1.92 16.30
C GLY A 442 6.04 0.54 15.82
N ASP A 443 4.99 0.51 14.98
CA ASP A 443 4.36 -0.75 14.53
C ASP A 443 5.35 -1.69 13.78
N MET A 444 6.32 -1.10 13.07
CA MET A 444 7.29 -1.82 12.24
C MET A 444 8.31 -2.64 13.06
N TRP A 445 8.91 -2.05 14.10
CA TRP A 445 9.98 -2.71 14.87
C TRP A 445 9.49 -3.42 16.13
N ASN A 446 8.34 -2.99 16.67
CA ASN A 446 7.78 -3.52 17.90
C ASN A 446 7.51 -5.04 17.78
N SER A 447 6.79 -5.45 16.73
CA SER A 447 6.44 -6.87 16.51
C SER A 447 7.67 -7.78 16.38
N MET A 448 8.75 -7.29 15.74
CA MET A 448 10.04 -7.98 15.67
C MET A 448 10.69 -8.12 17.04
N ALA A 449 10.73 -7.03 17.81
CA ALA A 449 11.38 -7.00 19.12
C ALA A 449 10.67 -7.91 20.13
N TYR A 450 9.33 -7.90 20.20
CA TYR A 450 8.59 -8.82 21.06
C TYR A 450 8.79 -10.29 20.67
N ALA A 451 8.73 -10.61 19.37
CA ALA A 451 9.00 -11.97 18.91
C ALA A 451 10.39 -12.44 19.36
N MET A 452 11.42 -11.60 19.21
CA MET A 452 12.77 -11.91 19.65
C MET A 452 12.88 -12.04 21.17
N MET A 453 12.30 -11.12 21.95
CA MET A 453 12.40 -11.12 23.42
C MET A 453 11.73 -12.35 24.05
N PHE A 454 10.47 -12.60 23.70
CA PHE A 454 9.72 -13.73 24.26
C PHE A 454 10.23 -15.06 23.68
N GLY A 455 10.56 -15.08 22.38
CA GLY A 455 11.16 -16.23 21.72
C GLY A 455 12.48 -16.62 22.36
N LEU A 456 13.40 -15.66 22.57
CA LEU A 456 14.69 -15.91 23.21
C LEU A 456 14.54 -16.30 24.67
N GLY A 457 13.72 -15.59 25.45
CA GLY A 457 13.51 -15.88 26.86
C GLY A 457 13.01 -17.32 27.07
N PHE A 458 11.99 -17.72 26.31
CA PHE A 458 11.43 -19.07 26.39
C PHE A 458 12.38 -20.14 25.81
N ALA A 459 12.98 -19.87 24.65
CA ALA A 459 13.89 -20.80 24.00
C ALA A 459 15.15 -21.05 24.81
N THR A 460 15.73 -20.02 25.47
CA THR A 460 16.93 -20.18 26.29
C THR A 460 16.67 -21.11 27.47
N VAL A 461 15.57 -20.88 28.21
CA VAL A 461 15.19 -21.74 29.35
C VAL A 461 15.03 -23.18 28.88
N LEU A 462 14.34 -23.38 27.76
CA LEU A 462 14.08 -24.71 27.24
C LEU A 462 15.34 -25.36 26.66
N THR A 463 16.24 -24.60 26.01
CA THR A 463 17.50 -25.10 25.44
C THR A 463 18.46 -25.58 26.52
N LEU A 464 18.54 -24.86 27.66
CA LEU A 464 19.35 -25.26 28.82
C LEU A 464 18.90 -26.59 29.45
N VAL A 465 17.66 -27.01 29.22
CA VAL A 465 17.13 -28.30 29.69
C VAL A 465 17.16 -29.35 28.57
N LEU A 466 16.64 -28.98 27.40
CA LEU A 466 16.44 -29.85 26.27
C LEU A 466 17.76 -30.30 25.65
N CYS A 467 18.75 -29.42 25.51
CA CYS A 467 20.03 -29.76 24.89
C CYS A 467 20.79 -30.83 25.71
N PRO A 468 20.98 -30.67 27.04
CA PRO A 468 21.54 -31.73 27.90
C PRO A 468 20.80 -33.07 27.81
N VAL A 469 19.46 -33.03 27.83
CA VAL A 469 18.63 -34.24 27.78
C VAL A 469 18.75 -34.95 26.42
N LEU A 470 18.71 -34.20 25.32
CA LEU A 470 18.90 -34.75 23.98
C LEU A 470 20.33 -35.28 23.77
N TYR A 471 21.34 -34.60 24.30
CA TYR A 471 22.73 -35.08 24.27
C TYR A 471 22.83 -36.41 25.01
N SER A 472 22.30 -36.50 26.23
CA SER A 472 22.25 -37.76 26.98
C SER A 472 21.54 -38.85 26.19
N LEU A 473 20.35 -38.62 25.65
CA LEU A 473 19.59 -39.66 24.94
C LEU A 473 20.23 -40.13 23.62
N LEU A 474 20.85 -39.23 22.86
CA LEU A 474 21.32 -39.53 21.49
C LEU A 474 22.80 -39.91 21.41
N LEU A 475 23.61 -39.52 22.39
CA LEU A 475 25.05 -39.76 22.41
C LEU A 475 25.50 -40.68 23.55
N HIS A 476 24.69 -40.87 24.60
CA HIS A 476 24.96 -41.89 25.61
C HIS A 476 24.61 -43.29 25.06
N LYS A 477 25.63 -44.00 24.56
CA LYS A 477 25.56 -45.45 24.44
C LYS A 477 25.85 -46.05 25.81
N LYS A 478 24.93 -46.87 26.31
CA LYS A 478 25.21 -47.83 27.38
C LYS A 478 26.36 -48.76 27.01
#